data_AF-A0A957BH30-F1
#
_entry.id   AF-A0A957BH30-F1
#
_cell.length_a   1.000
_cell.length_b   1.000
_cell.length_c   1.000
_cell.angle_alpha   90.00
_cell.angle_beta   90.00
_cell.angle_gamma   90.00
#
_symmetry.space_group_name_H-M   'P 1'
#
loop_
_entity.id
_entity.type
_entity.pdbx_description
1 polymer ?
#
loop_
_entity_poly.entity_id
_entity_poly.type
_entity_poly.pdbx_seq_one_letter_code
_entity_poly.pdbx_strand_id
1 'polypeptide(L)'
;MNPVQQRDLAMLREAAQERNQEQLQFYAKRLLMALPYYYALAVVTEPLTQFLPRFEAIYPNESWIRQLLLMINAYGASPEDVVAEMALQQSFDAPGAMNFIKAIYDLTQAMQEKHTSEARIGFMTSALVNVIMADLADAWYSERPYAWERVRRNQLDPVTGDYSDPEATQMAYRFWVDDSTVERERLSWLAIAAHIESSLERS
;
A
#
# COMPACT_ATOMS: atom_id res chain seq x y z
N MET A 1 5.27 18.73 -17.34
CA MET A 1 4.17 17.76 -17.62
C MET A 1 3.69 17.83 -19.07
N ASN A 2 3.48 16.67 -19.72
CA ASN A 2 3.00 16.54 -21.11
C ASN A 2 1.51 16.11 -21.20
N PRO A 3 0.87 16.13 -22.38
CA PRO A 3 -0.56 15.81 -22.52
C PRO A 3 -0.95 14.38 -22.09
N VAL A 4 -0.05 13.41 -22.25
CA VAL A 4 -0.31 12.01 -21.83
C VAL A 4 -0.33 11.93 -20.30
N GLN A 5 0.63 12.58 -19.63
CA GLN A 5 0.68 12.64 -18.17
C GLN A 5 -0.54 13.36 -17.59
N GLN A 6 -0.99 14.47 -18.20
CA GLN A 6 -2.21 15.18 -17.78
C GLN A 6 -3.45 14.28 -17.90
N ARG A 7 -3.56 13.52 -19.00
CA ARG A 7 -4.66 12.58 -19.20
C ARG A 7 -4.61 11.45 -18.17
N ASP A 8 -3.47 10.79 -17.99
CA ASP A 8 -3.34 9.69 -17.04
C ASP A 8 -3.65 10.15 -15.60
N LEU A 9 -3.28 11.38 -15.24
CA LEU A 9 -3.58 11.98 -13.93
C LEU A 9 -5.09 12.27 -13.75
N ALA A 10 -5.77 12.75 -14.80
CA ALA A 10 -7.21 12.92 -14.80
C ALA A 10 -7.92 11.57 -14.67
N MET A 11 -7.46 10.55 -15.41
CA MET A 11 -8.02 9.19 -15.33
C MET A 11 -7.79 8.55 -13.96
N LEU A 12 -6.65 8.79 -13.30
CA LEU A 12 -6.41 8.32 -11.93
C LEU A 12 -7.41 8.94 -10.95
N ARG A 13 -7.68 10.25 -11.08
CA ARG A 13 -8.65 10.96 -10.23
C ARG A 13 -10.07 10.48 -10.46
N GLU A 14 -10.45 10.21 -11.70
CA GLU A 14 -11.74 9.63 -12.07
C GLU A 14 -11.89 8.21 -11.50
N ALA A 15 -10.88 7.36 -11.69
CA ALA A 15 -10.85 6.01 -11.14
C ALA A 15 -10.96 5.99 -9.61
N ALA A 16 -10.42 7.01 -8.91
CA ALA A 16 -10.60 7.18 -7.48
C ALA A 16 -12.06 7.52 -7.09
N GLN A 17 -12.77 8.33 -7.88
CA GLN A 17 -14.19 8.60 -7.63
C GLN A 17 -15.05 7.36 -7.89
N GLU A 18 -14.74 6.61 -8.95
CA GLU A 18 -15.47 5.40 -9.33
C GLU A 18 -15.06 4.15 -8.53
N ARG A 19 -14.01 4.27 -7.70
CA ARG A 19 -13.37 3.16 -6.97
C ARG A 19 -12.96 2.00 -7.87
N ASN A 20 -12.52 2.31 -9.08
CA ASN A 20 -12.08 1.31 -10.04
C ASN A 20 -10.65 0.86 -9.72
N GLN A 21 -10.52 -0.22 -8.94
CA GLN A 21 -9.25 -0.73 -8.42
C GLN A 21 -8.24 -1.08 -9.50
N GLU A 22 -8.70 -1.66 -10.62
CA GLU A 22 -7.83 -2.02 -11.74
C GLU A 22 -7.26 -0.75 -12.40
N GLN A 23 -8.11 0.24 -12.65
CA GLN A 23 -7.69 1.51 -13.25
C GLN A 23 -6.80 2.33 -12.32
N LEU A 24 -7.09 2.36 -11.02
CA LEU A 24 -6.27 3.03 -10.00
C LEU A 24 -4.82 2.55 -10.08
N GLN A 25 -4.61 1.23 -10.03
CA GLN A 25 -3.28 0.62 -10.11
C GLN A 25 -2.63 0.86 -11.49
N PHE A 26 -3.39 0.73 -12.56
CA PHE A 26 -2.90 0.93 -13.93
C PHE A 26 -2.37 2.35 -14.14
N TYR A 27 -3.18 3.37 -13.81
CA TYR A 27 -2.78 4.77 -14.00
C TYR A 27 -1.70 5.19 -13.01
N ALA A 28 -1.74 4.73 -11.76
CA ALA A 28 -0.65 4.95 -10.81
C ALA A 28 0.68 4.38 -11.33
N LYS A 29 0.71 3.12 -11.81
CA LYS A 29 1.91 2.51 -12.39
C LYS A 29 2.45 3.35 -13.55
N ARG A 30 1.60 3.76 -14.49
CA ARG A 30 2.00 4.56 -15.65
C ARG A 30 2.59 5.91 -15.26
N LEU A 31 1.98 6.59 -14.30
CA LEU A 31 2.45 7.88 -13.82
C LEU A 31 3.78 7.75 -13.06
N LEU A 32 3.94 6.72 -12.22
CA LEU A 32 5.20 6.42 -11.56
C LEU A 32 6.32 6.09 -12.56
N MET A 33 6.01 5.34 -13.64
CA MET A 33 6.98 5.07 -14.72
C MET A 33 7.42 6.35 -15.46
N ALA A 34 6.59 7.40 -15.45
CA ALA A 34 6.88 8.67 -16.10
C ALA A 34 7.72 9.62 -15.23
N LEU A 35 7.98 9.28 -13.97
CA LEU A 35 8.80 10.05 -13.04
C LEU A 35 10.26 9.58 -13.04
N PRO A 36 11.22 10.47 -12.75
CA PRO A 36 12.54 10.07 -12.28
C PRO A 36 12.42 9.11 -11.09
N TYR A 37 13.24 8.06 -11.07
CA TYR A 37 13.12 6.95 -10.11
C TYR A 37 13.00 7.41 -8.64
N TYR A 38 13.82 8.38 -8.21
CA TYR A 38 13.78 8.88 -6.84
C TYR A 38 12.52 9.71 -6.52
N TYR A 39 11.90 10.35 -7.50
CA TYR A 39 10.60 11.01 -7.31
C TYR A 39 9.47 9.98 -7.22
N ALA A 40 9.52 8.91 -8.02
CA ALA A 40 8.59 7.79 -7.86
C ALA A 40 8.73 7.15 -6.47
N LEU A 41 9.97 6.94 -6.00
CA LEU A 41 10.25 6.41 -4.66
C LEU A 41 9.66 7.32 -3.56
N ALA A 42 9.82 8.64 -3.67
CA ALA A 42 9.28 9.60 -2.70
C ALA A 42 7.75 9.57 -2.61
N VAL A 43 7.05 9.40 -3.74
CA VAL A 43 5.59 9.23 -3.77
C VAL A 43 5.15 8.01 -2.94
N VAL A 44 5.94 6.93 -2.94
CA VAL A 44 5.63 5.70 -2.21
C VAL A 44 6.06 5.77 -0.74
N THR A 45 7.20 6.38 -0.43
CA THR A 45 7.73 6.41 0.94
C THR A 45 6.94 7.35 1.86
N GLU A 46 6.28 8.38 1.33
CA GLU A 46 5.47 9.29 2.14
C GLU A 46 4.32 8.59 2.89
N PRO A 47 3.38 7.88 2.24
CA PRO A 47 2.30 7.21 2.95
C PRO A 47 2.80 6.12 3.90
N LEU A 48 3.92 5.44 3.58
CA LEU A 48 4.57 4.49 4.49
C LEU A 48 5.06 5.17 5.77
N THR A 49 5.68 6.35 5.63
CA THR A 49 6.15 7.15 6.76
C THR A 49 5.00 7.68 7.61
N GLN A 50 3.85 7.99 6.99
CA GLN A 50 2.64 8.42 7.70
C GLN A 50 1.98 7.28 8.50
N PHE A 51 2.04 6.04 8.01
CA PHE A 51 1.50 4.87 8.73
C PHE A 51 2.43 4.37 9.85
N LEU A 52 3.75 4.51 9.67
CA LEU A 52 4.78 4.00 10.59
C LEU A 52 4.53 4.27 12.09
N PRO A 53 4.16 5.50 12.55
CA PRO A 53 3.95 5.75 13.97
C PRO A 53 2.84 4.89 14.59
N ARG A 54 1.80 4.55 13.83
CA ARG A 54 0.71 3.67 14.29
C ARG A 54 1.19 2.24 14.41
N PHE A 55 1.94 1.76 13.41
CA PHE A 55 2.55 0.44 13.46
C PHE A 55 3.49 0.29 14.67
N GLU A 56 4.38 1.25 14.90
CA GLU A 56 5.32 1.22 16.03
C GLU A 56 4.63 1.37 17.39
N ALA A 57 3.48 2.04 17.47
CA ALA A 57 2.70 2.09 18.71
C ALA A 57 2.20 0.70 19.14
N ILE A 58 1.91 -0.18 18.17
CA ILE A 58 1.48 -1.56 18.40
C ILE A 58 2.68 -2.49 18.54
N TYR A 59 3.73 -2.28 17.75
CA TYR A 59 4.93 -3.10 17.67
C TYR A 59 6.21 -2.29 17.97
N PRO A 60 6.43 -1.86 19.23
CA PRO A 60 7.50 -0.93 19.58
C PRO A 60 8.92 -1.50 19.38
N ASN A 61 9.06 -2.82 19.32
CA ASN A 61 10.34 -3.48 19.09
C ASN A 61 10.76 -3.49 17.60
N GLU A 62 9.84 -3.18 16.69
CA GLU A 62 10.05 -3.25 15.24
C GLU A 62 10.59 -1.94 14.64
N SER A 63 11.45 -1.26 15.39
CA SER A 63 12.06 0.03 15.03
C SER A 63 12.96 -0.03 13.78
N TRP A 64 13.28 -1.22 13.28
CA TRP A 64 14.08 -1.42 12.06
C TRP A 64 13.39 -0.84 10.82
N ILE A 65 12.05 -0.80 10.77
CA ILE A 65 11.31 -0.23 9.63
C ILE A 65 11.62 1.26 9.48
N ARG A 66 11.69 1.99 10.59
CA ARG A 66 12.08 3.40 10.61
C ARG A 66 13.49 3.58 10.07
N GLN A 67 14.43 2.76 10.52
CA GLN A 67 15.82 2.80 10.08
C GLN A 67 15.92 2.52 8.57
N LEU A 68 15.15 1.55 8.09
CA LEU A 68 15.05 1.20 6.67
C LEU A 68 14.51 2.38 5.85
N LEU A 69 13.36 2.95 6.22
CA LEU A 69 12.78 4.11 5.51
C LEU A 69 13.71 5.33 5.54
N LEU A 70 14.43 5.56 6.64
CA LEU A 70 15.46 6.60 6.72
C LEU A 70 16.61 6.34 5.76
N MET A 71 17.10 5.09 5.67
CA MET A 71 18.19 4.72 4.78
C MET A 71 17.79 4.87 3.31
N ILE A 72 16.57 4.48 2.97
CA ILE A 72 15.98 4.65 1.63
C ILE A 72 15.90 6.13 1.26
N ASN A 73 15.36 6.97 2.14
CA ASN A 73 15.21 8.40 1.89
C ASN A 73 16.55 9.16 1.86
N ALA A 74 17.51 8.78 2.71
CA ALA A 74 18.78 9.49 2.85
C ALA A 74 19.84 9.07 1.83
N TYR A 75 19.90 7.79 1.47
CA TYR A 75 20.99 7.23 0.67
C TYR A 75 20.54 6.61 -0.64
N GLY A 76 19.23 6.41 -0.86
CA GLY A 76 18.73 5.70 -2.04
C GLY A 76 19.23 4.26 -2.14
N ALA A 77 19.81 3.73 -1.05
CA ALA A 77 20.49 2.45 -1.04
C ALA A 77 19.48 1.32 -0.86
N SER A 78 19.59 0.29 -1.70
CA SER A 78 18.78 -0.92 -1.56
C SER A 78 19.16 -1.63 -0.26
N PRO A 79 18.20 -1.87 0.67
CA PRO A 79 18.47 -2.70 1.82
C PRO A 79 18.79 -4.14 1.40
N GLU A 80 19.53 -4.87 2.23
CA GLU A 80 19.74 -6.31 2.04
C GLU A 80 18.39 -7.04 2.05
N ASP A 81 18.19 -7.96 1.09
CA ASP A 81 16.94 -8.70 0.87
C ASP A 81 16.46 -9.43 2.14
N VAL A 82 17.43 -9.90 2.94
CA VAL A 82 17.23 -10.66 4.17
C VAL A 82 16.35 -9.94 5.18
N VAL A 83 16.45 -8.61 5.29
CA VAL A 83 15.69 -7.83 6.29
C VAL A 83 14.20 -7.83 5.97
N ALA A 84 13.86 -7.73 4.68
CA ALA A 84 12.46 -7.71 4.25
C ALA A 84 11.84 -9.12 4.21
N GLU A 85 12.63 -10.14 3.84
CA GLU A 85 12.17 -11.53 3.86
C GLU A 85 11.92 -12.03 5.28
N MET A 86 12.76 -11.66 6.25
CA MET A 86 12.54 -12.00 7.66
C MET A 86 11.26 -11.37 8.22
N ALA A 87 10.89 -10.17 7.77
CA ALA A 87 9.65 -9.51 8.21
C ALA A 87 8.39 -10.27 7.77
N LEU A 88 8.41 -10.92 6.60
CA LEU A 88 7.29 -11.76 6.13
C LEU A 88 7.15 -13.07 6.91
N GLN A 89 8.18 -13.48 7.65
CA GLN A 89 8.16 -14.70 8.48
C GLN A 89 7.58 -14.46 9.88
N GLN A 90 7.47 -13.20 10.30
CA GLN A 90 6.87 -12.83 11.58
C GLN A 90 5.35 -12.66 11.44
N SER A 91 4.59 -13.13 12.43
CA SER A 91 3.14 -12.95 12.46
C SER A 91 2.77 -11.61 13.07
N PHE A 92 2.17 -10.72 12.28
CA PHE A 92 1.59 -9.48 12.76
C PHE A 92 0.06 -9.57 12.76
N ASP A 93 -0.53 -9.65 13.96
CA ASP A 93 -1.96 -9.90 14.12
C ASP A 93 -2.84 -8.65 14.15
N ALA A 94 -2.29 -7.43 14.20
CA ALA A 94 -3.09 -6.21 14.23
C ALA A 94 -3.68 -5.89 12.84
N PRO A 95 -4.84 -5.24 12.78
CA PRO A 95 -5.43 -4.85 11.50
C PRO A 95 -4.49 -4.01 10.65
N GLY A 96 -4.37 -4.36 9.37
CA GLY A 96 -3.50 -3.66 8.42
C GLY A 96 -2.00 -3.90 8.59
N ALA A 97 -1.54 -4.53 9.69
CA ALA A 97 -0.12 -4.71 9.97
C ALA A 97 0.58 -5.56 8.89
N MET A 98 -0.02 -6.69 8.48
CA MET A 98 0.54 -7.51 7.40
C MET A 98 0.53 -6.80 6.05
N ASN A 99 -0.45 -5.94 5.77
CA ASN A 99 -0.43 -5.11 4.57
C ASN A 99 0.71 -4.09 4.63
N PHE A 100 0.93 -3.45 5.78
CA PHE A 100 2.07 -2.54 5.94
C PHE A 100 3.41 -3.24 5.75
N ILE A 101 3.59 -4.43 6.34
CA ILE A 101 4.80 -5.24 6.14
C ILE A 101 4.96 -5.65 4.67
N LYS A 102 3.88 -6.05 3.99
CA LYS A 102 3.93 -6.32 2.56
C LYS A 102 4.32 -5.09 1.75
N ALA A 103 3.85 -3.90 2.13
CA ALA A 103 4.22 -2.66 1.48
C ALA A 103 5.70 -2.31 1.67
N ILE A 104 6.26 -2.54 2.87
CA ILE A 104 7.69 -2.40 3.14
C ILE A 104 8.49 -3.40 2.30
N TYR A 105 8.07 -4.67 2.26
CA TYR A 105 8.71 -5.68 1.42
C TYR A 105 8.68 -5.31 -0.07
N ASP A 106 7.55 -4.85 -0.59
CA ASP A 106 7.47 -4.42 -1.99
C ASP A 106 8.36 -3.21 -2.25
N LEU A 107 8.43 -2.25 -1.32
CA LEU A 107 9.35 -1.13 -1.45
C LEU A 107 10.81 -1.62 -1.50
N THR A 108 11.22 -2.59 -0.68
CA THR A 108 12.58 -3.12 -0.75
C THR A 108 12.84 -3.87 -2.05
N GLN A 109 11.87 -4.65 -2.55
CA GLN A 109 11.97 -5.27 -3.87
C GLN A 109 12.09 -4.22 -4.98
N ALA A 110 11.36 -3.11 -4.90
CA ALA A 110 11.47 -2.03 -5.87
C ALA A 110 12.89 -1.44 -5.97
N MET A 111 13.72 -1.61 -4.93
CA MET A 111 15.09 -1.08 -4.90
C MET A 111 16.15 -2.07 -5.37
N GLN A 112 15.83 -3.37 -5.46
CA GLN A 112 16.82 -4.38 -5.80
C GLN A 112 17.30 -4.24 -7.25
N GLU A 113 18.63 -4.19 -7.42
CA GLU A 113 19.22 -3.95 -8.73
C GLU A 113 18.95 -5.08 -9.74
N LYS A 114 18.67 -6.29 -9.23
CA LYS A 114 18.34 -7.49 -10.01
C LYS A 114 17.08 -7.35 -10.87
N HIS A 115 16.17 -6.43 -10.52
CA HIS A 115 14.89 -6.26 -11.22
C HIS A 115 14.97 -5.23 -12.34
N THR A 116 14.16 -5.43 -13.39
CA THR A 116 14.00 -4.44 -14.46
C THR A 116 13.34 -3.17 -13.94
N SER A 117 13.55 -2.02 -14.62
CA SER A 117 12.93 -0.76 -14.22
C SER A 117 11.40 -0.85 -14.14
N GLU A 118 10.76 -1.57 -15.07
CA GLU A 118 9.31 -1.78 -15.04
C GLU A 118 8.87 -2.62 -13.84
N ALA A 119 9.59 -3.70 -13.53
CA ALA A 119 9.29 -4.55 -12.38
C ALA A 119 9.41 -3.76 -11.06
N ARG A 120 10.44 -2.91 -10.94
CA ARG A 120 10.61 -2.02 -9.78
C ARG A 120 9.43 -1.06 -9.60
N ILE A 121 8.91 -0.48 -10.68
CA ILE A 121 7.71 0.37 -10.59
C ILE A 121 6.45 -0.47 -10.27
N GLY A 122 6.38 -1.72 -10.74
CA GLY A 122 5.33 -2.66 -10.33
C GLY A 122 5.32 -2.87 -8.81
N PHE A 123 6.49 -3.10 -8.21
CA PHE A 123 6.64 -3.21 -6.76
C PHE A 123 6.26 -1.90 -6.04
N MET A 124 6.68 -0.73 -6.54
CA MET A 124 6.24 0.57 -6.00
C MET A 124 4.72 0.74 -5.99
N THR A 125 4.07 0.33 -7.08
CA THR A 125 2.60 0.37 -7.20
C THR A 125 1.94 -0.56 -6.19
N SER A 126 2.47 -1.79 -6.05
CA SER A 126 2.01 -2.75 -5.05
C SER A 126 2.19 -2.24 -3.62
N ALA A 127 3.29 -1.54 -3.33
CA ALA A 127 3.53 -0.92 -2.03
C ALA A 127 2.48 0.16 -1.71
N LEU A 128 2.10 1.00 -2.67
CA LEU A 128 1.03 1.98 -2.51
C LEU A 128 -0.31 1.31 -2.17
N VAL A 129 -0.70 0.29 -2.94
CA VAL A 129 -1.95 -0.45 -2.69
C VAL A 129 -1.97 -1.04 -1.28
N ASN A 130 -0.86 -1.64 -0.86
CA ASN A 130 -0.76 -2.28 0.43
C ASN A 130 -0.74 -1.29 1.61
N VAL A 131 -0.09 -0.12 1.48
CA VAL A 131 -0.14 0.89 2.55
C VAL A 131 -1.52 1.55 2.67
N ILE A 132 -2.23 1.74 1.54
CA ILE A 132 -3.64 2.18 1.58
C ILE A 132 -4.47 1.11 2.30
N MET A 133 -4.36 -0.15 1.92
CA MET A 133 -5.08 -1.25 2.58
C MET A 133 -4.77 -1.32 4.08
N ALA A 134 -3.51 -1.08 4.47
CA ALA A 134 -3.11 -1.02 5.87
C ALA A 134 -3.86 0.09 6.63
N ASP A 135 -3.94 1.29 6.05
CA ASP A 135 -4.68 2.42 6.63
C ASP A 135 -6.18 2.15 6.73
N LEU A 136 -6.78 1.58 5.69
CA LEU A 136 -8.20 1.23 5.68
C LEU A 136 -8.53 0.17 6.73
N ALA A 137 -7.75 -0.92 6.75
CA ALA A 137 -7.94 -2.01 7.68
C ALA A 137 -7.75 -1.55 9.13
N ASP A 138 -6.68 -0.82 9.43
CA ASP A 138 -6.46 -0.22 10.75
C ASP A 138 -7.65 0.67 11.15
N ALA A 139 -8.07 1.61 10.31
CA ALA A 139 -9.13 2.55 10.64
C ALA A 139 -10.48 1.86 10.97
N TRP A 140 -10.85 0.81 10.23
CA TRP A 140 -12.16 0.18 10.40
C TRP A 140 -12.16 -0.93 11.46
N TYR A 141 -11.15 -1.80 11.42
CA TYR A 141 -11.08 -2.99 12.26
C TYR A 141 -10.50 -2.74 13.65
N SER A 142 -9.70 -1.68 13.86
CA SER A 142 -9.20 -1.35 15.21
C SER A 142 -10.35 -0.95 16.17
N GLU A 143 -11.45 -0.42 15.64
CA GLU A 143 -12.69 -0.19 16.39
C GLU A 143 -13.60 -1.43 16.47
N ARG A 144 -13.30 -2.47 15.69
CA ARG A 144 -14.12 -3.68 15.51
C ARG A 144 -13.26 -4.95 15.66
N PRO A 145 -12.59 -5.16 16.80
CA PRO A 145 -11.63 -6.26 16.99
C PRO A 145 -12.25 -7.64 16.81
N TYR A 146 -13.54 -7.81 17.16
CA TYR A 146 -14.26 -9.06 16.92
C TYR A 146 -14.41 -9.38 15.43
N ALA A 147 -14.69 -8.37 14.60
CA ALA A 147 -14.81 -8.57 13.16
C ALA A 147 -13.46 -8.95 12.55
N TRP A 148 -12.40 -8.29 12.98
CA TRP A 148 -11.03 -8.59 12.55
C TRP A 148 -10.64 -10.03 12.87
N GLU A 149 -10.90 -10.45 14.11
CA GLU A 149 -10.57 -11.77 14.60
C GLU A 149 -11.23 -12.88 13.78
N ARG A 150 -12.46 -12.66 13.31
CA ARG A 150 -13.16 -13.63 12.46
C ARG A 150 -12.68 -13.60 11.03
N VAL A 151 -12.51 -12.42 10.46
CA VAL A 151 -12.02 -12.26 9.08
C VAL A 151 -10.63 -12.88 8.92
N ARG A 152 -9.69 -12.64 9.85
CA ARG A 152 -8.33 -13.20 9.77
C ARG A 152 -8.28 -14.72 9.90
N ARG A 153 -9.24 -15.31 10.61
CA ARG A 153 -9.33 -16.78 10.80
C ARG A 153 -10.12 -17.47 9.69
N ASN A 154 -10.79 -16.71 8.84
CA ASN A 154 -11.63 -17.26 7.79
C ASN A 154 -10.75 -17.87 6.68
N GLN A 155 -10.91 -19.17 6.43
CA GLN A 155 -10.14 -19.91 5.44
C GLN A 155 -11.00 -20.21 4.22
N LEU A 156 -10.42 -20.07 3.03
CA LEU A 156 -11.02 -20.52 1.78
C LEU A 156 -10.76 -22.02 1.62
N ASP A 157 -11.81 -22.81 1.48
CA ASP A 157 -11.68 -24.22 1.12
C ASP A 157 -11.24 -24.32 -0.36
N PRO A 158 -10.08 -24.92 -0.65
CA PRO A 158 -9.54 -24.98 -2.00
C PRO A 158 -10.32 -25.90 -2.96
N VAL A 159 -11.19 -26.78 -2.43
CA VAL A 159 -11.98 -27.73 -3.23
C VAL A 159 -13.32 -27.12 -3.61
N THR A 160 -14.00 -26.50 -2.64
CA THR A 160 -15.35 -25.95 -2.82
C THR A 160 -15.33 -24.49 -3.26
N GLY A 161 -14.27 -23.75 -2.92
CA GLY A 161 -14.22 -22.29 -3.09
C GLY A 161 -15.05 -21.54 -2.05
N ASP A 162 -15.58 -22.22 -1.03
CA ASP A 162 -16.36 -21.61 0.03
C ASP A 162 -15.48 -21.17 1.20
N TYR A 163 -15.90 -20.10 1.86
CA TYR A 163 -15.26 -19.64 3.09
C TYR A 163 -15.76 -20.40 4.31
N SER A 164 -14.85 -20.74 5.22
CA SER A 164 -15.13 -21.46 6.48
C SER A 164 -16.14 -20.76 7.40
N ASP A 165 -16.26 -19.43 7.27
CA ASP A 165 -17.14 -18.59 8.07
C ASP A 165 -17.88 -17.57 7.17
N PRO A 166 -19.14 -17.86 6.79
CA PRO A 166 -19.94 -16.95 5.98
C PRO A 166 -20.22 -15.58 6.65
N GLU A 167 -20.26 -15.52 7.98
CA GLU A 167 -20.46 -14.25 8.70
C GLU A 167 -19.20 -13.39 8.64
N ALA A 168 -18.02 -13.99 8.68
CA ALA A 168 -16.76 -13.28 8.45
C ALA A 168 -16.72 -12.69 7.02
N THR A 169 -17.24 -13.39 6.02
CA THR A 169 -17.39 -12.85 4.65
C THR A 169 -18.32 -11.64 4.62
N GLN A 170 -19.43 -11.66 5.36
CA GLN A 170 -20.31 -10.50 5.48
C GLN A 170 -19.63 -9.33 6.20
N MET A 171 -18.79 -9.58 7.20
CA MET A 171 -18.01 -8.54 7.87
C MET A 171 -17.00 -7.90 6.92
N ALA A 172 -16.30 -8.70 6.12
CA ALA A 172 -15.41 -8.21 5.06
C ALA A 172 -16.16 -7.39 4.01
N TYR A 173 -17.37 -7.80 3.62
CA TYR A 173 -18.21 -7.01 2.72
C TYR A 173 -18.60 -5.66 3.34
N ARG A 174 -19.03 -5.64 4.61
CA ARG A 174 -19.38 -4.40 5.32
C ARG A 174 -18.21 -3.44 5.39
N PHE A 175 -16.99 -3.92 5.64
CA PHE A 175 -15.78 -3.11 5.57
C PHE A 175 -15.65 -2.39 4.21
N TRP A 176 -15.87 -3.10 3.10
CA TRP A 176 -15.68 -2.57 1.74
C TRP A 176 -16.75 -1.58 1.26
N VAL A 177 -17.94 -1.62 1.86
CA VAL A 177 -19.07 -0.74 1.53
C VAL A 177 -19.35 0.32 2.59
N ASP A 178 -18.57 0.35 3.68
CA ASP A 178 -18.67 1.38 4.71
C ASP A 178 -18.25 2.74 4.14
N ASP A 179 -19.11 3.75 4.32
CA ASP A 179 -18.90 5.09 3.76
C ASP A 179 -17.57 5.71 4.21
N SER A 180 -17.11 5.43 5.43
CA SER A 180 -15.85 5.95 5.95
C SER A 180 -14.63 5.27 5.32
N THR A 181 -14.71 3.96 5.06
CA THR A 181 -13.68 3.22 4.32
C THR A 181 -13.60 3.73 2.88
N VAL A 182 -14.76 3.89 2.23
CA VAL A 182 -14.87 4.41 0.86
C VAL A 182 -14.22 5.78 0.74
N GLU A 183 -14.59 6.70 1.63
CA GLU A 183 -14.08 8.07 1.59
C GLU A 183 -12.57 8.12 1.88
N ARG A 184 -12.10 7.34 2.85
CA ARG A 184 -10.67 7.26 3.20
C ARG A 184 -9.84 6.72 2.04
N GLU A 185 -10.32 5.68 1.36
CA GLU A 185 -9.67 5.12 0.17
C GLU A 185 -9.55 6.17 -0.93
N ARG A 186 -10.65 6.86 -1.24
CA ARG A 186 -10.71 7.93 -2.24
C ARG A 186 -9.72 9.05 -1.91
N LEU A 187 -9.71 9.54 -0.67
CA LEU A 187 -8.79 10.59 -0.23
C LEU A 187 -7.32 10.15 -0.32
N SER A 188 -7.03 8.88 -0.03
CA SER A 188 -5.68 8.34 -0.13
C SER A 188 -5.17 8.34 -1.58
N TRP A 189 -6.00 7.90 -2.53
CA TRP A 189 -5.66 7.94 -3.95
C TRP A 189 -5.54 9.37 -4.49
N LEU A 190 -6.39 10.30 -4.04
CA LEU A 190 -6.30 11.70 -4.43
C LEU A 190 -5.03 12.37 -3.88
N ALA A 191 -4.60 12.03 -2.67
CA ALA A 191 -3.34 12.50 -2.10
C ALA A 191 -2.14 11.99 -2.91
N ILE A 192 -2.16 10.71 -3.30
CA ILE A 192 -1.14 10.12 -4.19
C ILE A 192 -1.13 10.84 -5.55
N ALA A 193 -2.29 11.07 -6.15
CA ALA A 193 -2.39 11.80 -7.42
C ALA A 193 -1.82 13.22 -7.30
N ALA A 194 -2.10 13.93 -6.20
CA ALA A 194 -1.55 15.26 -5.95
C ALA A 194 -0.02 15.25 -5.77
N HIS A 195 0.53 14.26 -5.07
CA HIS A 195 1.98 14.12 -4.94
C HIS A 195 2.63 13.83 -6.29
N ILE A 196 2.08 12.89 -7.07
CA ILE A 196 2.53 12.61 -8.44
C ILE A 196 2.52 13.88 -9.29
N GLU A 197 1.44 14.66 -9.27
CA GLU A 197 1.32 15.93 -10.00
C GLU A 197 2.44 16.90 -9.63
N SER A 198 2.61 17.17 -8.34
CA SER A 198 3.68 18.04 -7.84
C SER A 198 5.07 17.54 -8.26
N SER A 199 5.30 16.23 -8.29
CA SER A 199 6.56 15.64 -8.75
C SER A 199 6.76 15.81 -10.26
N LEU A 200 5.71 15.66 -11.07
CA LEU A 200 5.72 15.86 -12.53
C LEU A 200 5.91 17.33 -12.94
N GLU A 201 5.54 18.27 -12.08
CA GLU A 201 5.77 19.71 -12.28
C GLU A 201 7.21 20.14 -11.96
N ARG A 202 7.89 19.41 -11.08
CA ARG A 202 9.28 19.65 -10.68
C ARG A 202 10.31 18.89 -11.53
N SER A 203 9.84 17.97 -12.38
CA SER A 203 10.63 17.14 -13.31
C SER A 203 10.76 17.82 -14.67
#